data_AF-A0A939AYY9-F1
#
_entry.id   AF-A0A939AYY9-F1
#
_cell.length_a   1.000
_cell.length_b   1.000
_cell.length_c   1.000
_cell.angle_alpha   90.00
_cell.angle_beta   90.00
_cell.angle_gamma   90.00
#
_symmetry.space_group_name_H-M   'P 1'
#
loop_
_entity.id
_entity.type
_entity.pdbx_description
1 polymer ?
#
loop_
_entity_poly.entity_id
_entity_poly.type
_entity_poly.pdbx_seq_one_letter_code
_entity_poly.pdbx_strand_id
1 'polypeptide(L)' 'MGIVPHPSHVTGADLLAMGIATSSSTGLDPVETYFECITACSIDDGECVTQCVEVLREADR' A
#
# COMPACT_ATOMS: atom_id res chain seq x y z
N MET A 1 17.38 -23.40 28.50
CA MET A 1 16.66 -22.12 28.38
C MET A 1 17.14 -21.40 27.13
N GLY A 2 16.42 -21.53 26.02
CA GLY A 2 16.62 -20.71 24.83
C GLY A 2 15.26 -20.13 24.46
N ILE A 3 15.11 -18.82 24.60
CA ILE A 3 13.92 -18.13 24.11
C ILE A 3 14.05 -18.01 22.59
N VAL A 4 13.13 -18.65 21.86
CA VAL A 4 12.96 -18.41 20.43
C VAL A 4 12.26 -17.04 20.31
N PRO A 5 12.82 -16.04 19.59
CA PRO A 5 12.10 -14.79 19.36
C PRO A 5 10.96 -15.09 18.39
N HIS A 6 9.72 -15.06 18.89
CA HIS A 6 8.53 -15.07 18.05
C HIS A 6 8.27 -13.62 17.57
N PRO A 7 8.00 -13.36 16.28
CA PRO A 7 7.73 -12.02 15.77
C PRO A 7 6.26 -11.68 16.03
N SER A 8 5.91 -11.41 17.28
CA SER A 8 4.53 -11.04 17.64
C SER A 8 4.34 -9.54 17.80
N HIS A 9 5.38 -8.71 17.65
CA HIS A 9 5.26 -7.26 17.68
C HIS A 9 6.23 -6.66 16.65
N VAL A 10 5.80 -6.55 15.39
CA VAL A 10 6.46 -5.64 14.47
C VAL A 10 6.15 -4.22 14.94
N THR A 11 7.11 -3.58 15.60
CA THR A 11 6.98 -2.20 16.05
C THR A 11 6.99 -1.28 14.82
N GLY A 12 6.29 -0.14 14.86
CA GLY A 12 6.33 0.83 13.74
C GLY A 12 7.74 1.24 13.32
N ALA A 13 8.72 1.16 14.23
CA ALA A 13 10.14 1.35 13.94
C ALA A 13 10.78 0.22 13.10
N ASP A 14 10.40 -1.04 13.30
CA ASP A 14 10.82 -2.17 12.46
C ASP A 14 10.22 -2.07 11.06
N LEU A 15 8.97 -1.61 10.97
CA LEU A 15 8.30 -1.34 9.69
C LEU A 15 8.98 -0.21 8.92
N LEU A 16 9.44 0.83 9.62
CA LEU A 16 10.22 1.93 9.03
C LEU A 16 11.60 1.47 8.55
N ALA A 17 12.28 0.62 9.33
CA ALA A 17 13.57 0.05 8.96
C ALA A 17 13.48 -0.91 7.75
N MET A 18 12.35 -1.60 7.58
CA MET A 18 12.05 -2.43 6.41
C MET A 18 11.50 -1.63 5.21
N GLY A 19 11.38 -0.31 5.32
CA GLY A 19 10.85 0.55 4.24
C GLY A 19 9.37 0.32 3.92
N ILE A 20 8.64 -0.36 4.81
CA ILE A 20 7.21 -0.69 4.66
C ILE A 20 6.31 0.31 5.41
N ALA A 21 6.85 1.12 6.32
CA ALA A 21 6.15 2.30 6.80
C ALA A 21 6.30 3.41 5.74
N THR A 22 5.42 3.36 4.74
CA THR A 22 5.18 4.50 3.88
C THR A 22 4.71 5.67 4.73
N SER A 23 5.32 6.82 4.49
CA SER A 23 5.07 8.10 5.11
C SER A 23 3.58 8.34 5.30
N SER A 24 3.08 8.26 6.54
CA SER A 24 1.70 8.61 6.85
C SER A 24 1.55 10.13 6.81
N SER A 25 1.59 10.72 5.61
CA SER A 25 1.00 12.04 5.38
C SER A 25 -0.50 11.87 5.46
N THR A 26 -1.15 12.65 6.32
CA THR A 26 -2.60 12.67 6.54
C THR A 26 -3.37 12.94 5.24
N GLY A 27 -3.63 11.89 4.45
CA GLY A 27 -4.30 11.95 3.16
C GLY A 27 -4.18 10.60 2.47
N LEU A 28 -5.31 9.89 2.37
CA LEU A 28 -5.60 8.66 1.61
C LEU A 28 -4.41 7.98 0.93
N ASP A 29 -4.11 6.74 1.35
CA ASP A 29 -3.06 5.97 0.70
C ASP A 29 -3.42 5.71 -0.77
N PRO A 30 -2.60 6.17 -1.73
CA PRO A 30 -2.90 6.05 -3.16
C PRO A 30 -2.96 4.58 -3.61
N VAL A 31 -2.19 3.73 -2.92
CA VAL A 31 -2.15 2.30 -3.18
C VAL A 31 -3.45 1.64 -2.74
N GLU A 32 -3.99 2.02 -1.58
CA GLU A 32 -5.33 1.55 -1.15
C GLU A 32 -6.41 1.97 -2.15
N THR A 33 -6.41 3.23 -2.59
CA THR A 33 -7.40 3.72 -3.55
C THR A 33 -7.31 3.00 -4.89
N TYR A 34 -6.10 2.67 -5.35
CA TYR A 34 -5.90 1.82 -6.52
C TYR A 34 -6.47 0.40 -6.32
N PHE A 35 -6.28 -0.20 -5.14
CA PHE A 35 -6.81 -1.53 -4.86
C PHE A 35 -8.34 -1.55 -4.79
N GLU A 36 -8.98 -0.50 -4.26
CA GLU A 36 -10.44 -0.36 -4.34
C GLU A 36 -10.91 -0.18 -5.79
N CYS A 37 -10.19 0.62 -6.59
CA CYS A 37 -10.52 0.85 -8.00
C CYS A 37 -10.40 -0.45 -8.82
N ILE A 38 -9.29 -1.17 -8.71
CA ILE A 38 -9.03 -2.37 -9.52
C ILE A 38 -9.96 -3.53 -9.16
N THR A 39 -10.46 -3.58 -7.92
CA THR A 39 -11.42 -4.61 -7.48
C THR A 39 -12.85 -4.34 -7.95
N ALA A 40 -13.19 -3.07 -8.21
CA ALA A 40 -14.44 -2.69 -8.86
C ALA A 40 -14.36 -2.77 -10.40
N CYS A 41 -13.15 -2.93 -10.94
CA CYS A 41 -12.83 -2.90 -12.35
C CYS A 41 -12.63 -4.31 -12.93
N SER A 42 -13.00 -4.53 -14.19
CA SER A 42 -12.56 -5.72 -14.91
C SER A 42 -11.13 -5.50 -15.39
N ILE A 43 -10.20 -6.40 -15.08
CA ILE A 43 -8.79 -6.25 -15.48
C ILE A 43 -8.60 -6.25 -17.01
N ASP A 44 -9.59 -6.77 -17.74
CA ASP A 44 -9.62 -6.83 -19.20
C ASP A 44 -10.07 -5.49 -19.82
N ASP A 45 -10.78 -4.66 -19.05
CA ASP A 45 -11.18 -3.31 -19.45
C ASP A 45 -10.01 -2.33 -19.25
N GLY A 46 -9.14 -2.27 -20.25
CA GLY A 46 -7.92 -1.46 -20.23
C GLY A 46 -8.15 0.04 -19.97
N GLU A 47 -9.31 0.60 -20.34
CA GLU A 47 -9.68 1.99 -20.02
C GLU A 47 -9.86 2.18 -18.51
N CYS A 48 -10.58 1.25 -17.87
CA CYS A 48 -10.84 1.29 -16.44
C CYS A 48 -9.55 1.06 -15.62
N VAL A 49 -8.68 0.14 -16.06
CA VAL A 49 -7.35 -0.05 -15.44
C VAL A 49 -6.49 1.20 -15.58
N THR A 50 -6.51 1.87 -16.74
CA THR A 50 -5.76 3.12 -16.97
C THR A 50 -6.19 4.19 -15.97
N GLN A 51 -7.50 4.35 -15.76
CA GLN A 51 -8.03 5.31 -14.80
C GLN A 51 -7.59 5.01 -13.35
N CYS A 52 -7.55 3.73 -12.96
CA CYS A 52 -7.03 3.33 -11.65
C CYS A 52 -5.54 3.66 -11.47
N VAL A 53 -4.72 3.48 -12.52
CA VAL A 53 -3.27 3.77 -12.46
C VAL A 53 -3.00 5.28 -12.38
N GLU A 54 -3.82 6.12 -13.01
CA GLU A 54 -3.67 7.57 -12.91
C GLU A 54 -3.82 8.06 -11.45
N VAL A 55 -4.68 7.42 -10.64
CA VAL A 55 -4.81 7.72 -9.19
C VAL A 55 -3.49 7.53 -8.44
N LEU A 56 -2.75 6.46 -8.74
CA LEU A 56 -1.42 6.22 -8.17
C LEU A 56 -0.42 7.28 -8.62
N ARG A 57 -0.46 7.69 -9.89
CA ARG A 57 0.47 8.67 -10.46
C ARG A 57 0.27 10.07 -9.90
N GLU A 58 -0.98 10.44 -9.63
CA GLU A 58 -1.31 11.78 -9.13
C GLU A 58 -0.83 12.00 -7.69
N ALA A 59 -0.64 10.93 -6.93
CA ALA A 59 -0.12 10.98 -5.58
C ALA A 59 1.42 10.91 -5.45
N ASP A 60 2.11 10.48 -6.51
CA ASP A 60 3.57 10.44 -6.58
C ASP A 60 4.17 11.78 -7.07
N ARG A 61 3.32 12.76 -7.36
CA ARG A 61 3.69 14.10 -7.88
C ARG A 61 3.92 15.12 -6.78
#